data_AF-A0A229S0U6-F1
#
_entry.id   AF-A0A229S0U6-F1
#
_cell.length_a   1.000
_cell.length_b   1.000
_cell.length_c   1.000
_cell.angle_alpha   90.00
_cell.angle_beta   90.00
_cell.angle_gamma   90.00
#
_symmetry.space_group_name_H-M   'P 1'
#
loop_
_entity.id
_entity.type
_entity.pdbx_description
1 polymer ?
#
loop_
_entity_poly.entity_id
_entity_poly.type
_entity_poly.pdbx_seq_one_letter_code
_entity_poly.pdbx_strand_id
1 'polypeptide(L)'
;MTELAIGQVTDRTGLSVHALRFYEKEGLLAAPVKRDTNGRRVYTEYDVEWLVNCTKFRASGMPLATIREFAELVRQGPGNEEKRLGLLRAHQDTVRDRIAELADCLELISRKVEVYEEHVARGTADALWR
;
A
#
# COMPACT_ATOMS: atom_id res chain seq x y z
N MET A 1 -19.96 -1.98 -18.89
CA MET A 1 -18.90 -2.09 -17.87
C MET A 1 -18.89 -3.51 -17.37
N THR A 2 -17.74 -4.16 -17.30
CA THR A 2 -17.61 -5.51 -16.75
C THR A 2 -17.76 -5.44 -15.23
N GLU A 3 -18.71 -6.20 -14.69
CA GLU A 3 -18.92 -6.33 -13.25
C GLU A 3 -18.15 -7.55 -12.73
N LEU A 4 -17.35 -7.34 -11.69
CA LEU A 4 -16.48 -8.34 -11.09
C LEU A 4 -17.05 -8.80 -9.75
N ALA A 5 -17.03 -10.11 -9.53
CA ALA A 5 -17.38 -10.70 -8.24
C ALA A 5 -16.23 -10.54 -7.24
N ILE A 6 -16.56 -10.66 -5.95
CA ILE A 6 -15.59 -10.47 -4.85
C ILE A 6 -14.31 -11.33 -5.00
N GLY A 7 -14.43 -12.57 -5.48
CA GLY A 7 -13.27 -13.45 -5.69
C GLY A 7 -12.30 -12.91 -6.74
N GLN A 8 -12.83 -12.40 -7.86
CA GLN A 8 -12.01 -11.80 -8.91
C GLN A 8 -11.29 -10.54 -8.42
N VAL A 9 -11.92 -9.78 -7.52
CA VAL A 9 -11.30 -8.61 -6.90
C VAL A 9 -10.19 -9.01 -5.93
N THR A 10 -10.41 -10.03 -5.10
CA THR A 10 -9.38 -10.51 -4.17
C THR A 10 -8.16 -11.04 -4.93
N ASP A 11 -8.35 -11.75 -6.03
CA ASP A 11 -7.25 -12.27 -6.87
C ASP A 11 -6.41 -11.14 -7.48
N ARG A 12 -7.07 -10.06 -7.92
CA ARG A 12 -6.40 -8.93 -8.58
C ARG A 12 -5.75 -7.93 -7.62
N THR A 13 -6.33 -7.77 -6.44
CA THR A 13 -5.87 -6.78 -5.45
C THR A 13 -4.92 -7.39 -4.41
N GLY A 14 -4.89 -8.72 -4.28
CA GLY A 14 -4.21 -9.44 -3.21
C GLY A 14 -4.86 -9.27 -1.83
N LEU A 15 -5.99 -8.57 -1.75
CA LEU A 15 -6.74 -8.42 -0.50
C LEU A 15 -7.46 -9.72 -0.19
N SER A 16 -7.51 -10.08 1.10
CA SER A 16 -8.47 -11.09 1.54
C SER A 16 -9.90 -10.56 1.44
N VAL A 17 -10.88 -11.46 1.35
CA VAL A 17 -12.31 -11.08 1.43
C VAL A 17 -12.61 -10.27 2.68
N HIS A 18 -11.97 -10.61 3.80
CA HIS A 18 -12.13 -9.88 5.05
C HIS A 18 -11.56 -8.46 4.95
N ALA A 19 -10.36 -8.30 4.37
CA ALA A 19 -9.74 -6.99 4.17
C ALA A 19 -10.55 -6.11 3.22
N LEU A 20 -11.08 -6.67 2.12
CA LEU A 20 -11.95 -5.94 1.20
C LEU A 20 -13.22 -5.43 1.90
N ARG A 21 -13.90 -6.29 2.66
CA ARG A 21 -15.08 -5.89 3.45
C ARG A 21 -14.75 -4.85 4.53
N PHE A 22 -13.57 -4.95 5.13
CA PHE A 22 -13.08 -3.95 6.06
C PHE A 22 -12.90 -2.60 5.34
N TYR A 23 -12.32 -2.58 4.13
CA TYR A 23 -12.14 -1.35 3.35
C TYR A 23 -13.48 -0.70 2.99
N GLU A 24 -14.48 -1.51 2.63
CA GLU A 24 -15.86 -1.05 2.43
C GLU A 24 -16.42 -0.38 3.69
N LYS A 25 -16.34 -1.07 4.83
CA LYS A 25 -16.90 -0.60 6.10
C LYS A 25 -16.23 0.69 6.57
N GLU A 26 -14.92 0.81 6.35
CA GLU A 26 -14.14 1.99 6.74
C GLU A 26 -14.27 3.16 5.77
N GLY A 27 -15.08 3.02 4.71
CA GLY A 27 -15.35 4.10 3.75
C GLY A 27 -14.15 4.41 2.84
N LEU A 28 -13.29 3.43 2.59
CA LEU A 28 -12.05 3.62 1.81
C LEU A 28 -12.27 3.53 0.29
N LEU A 29 -13.43 3.08 -0.18
CA LEU A 29 -13.72 3.03 -1.61
C LEU A 29 -14.18 4.39 -2.14
N ALA A 30 -13.69 4.77 -3.32
CA ALA A 30 -14.08 5.99 -4.03
C ALA A 30 -15.54 5.99 -4.53
N ALA A 31 -16.27 4.88 -4.39
CA ALA A 31 -17.70 4.78 -4.65
C ALA A 31 -18.37 3.74 -3.73
N PRO A 32 -19.68 3.85 -3.45
CA PRO A 32 -20.43 2.80 -2.78
C PRO A 32 -20.43 1.50 -3.60
N VAL A 33 -20.24 0.35 -2.93
CA VAL A 33 -20.27 -0.96 -3.59
C VAL A 33 -21.68 -1.27 -4.08
N LYS A 34 -21.79 -1.60 -5.36
CA LYS A 34 -23.04 -2.00 -5.99
C LYS A 34 -23.38 -3.46 -5.68
N ARG A 35 -24.65 -3.80 -5.85
CA ARG A 35 -25.14 -5.18 -5.77
C ARG A 35 -25.85 -5.57 -7.06
N ASP A 36 -25.64 -6.80 -7.50
CA ASP A 36 -26.38 -7.40 -8.61
C ASP A 36 -27.84 -7.71 -8.21
N THR A 37 -28.63 -8.20 -9.16
CA THR A 37 -30.03 -8.60 -8.96
C THR A 37 -30.20 -9.74 -7.95
N ASN A 38 -29.15 -10.51 -7.66
CA ASN A 38 -29.13 -11.56 -6.66
C ASN A 38 -28.60 -11.09 -5.29
N GLY A 39 -28.38 -9.77 -5.13
CA GLY A 39 -27.90 -9.15 -3.90
C GLY A 39 -26.41 -9.36 -3.62
N ARG A 40 -25.64 -9.89 -4.58
CA ARG A 40 -24.19 -10.11 -4.47
C ARG A 40 -23.43 -8.83 -4.78
N ARG A 41 -22.31 -8.60 -4.10
CA ARG A 41 -21.45 -7.44 -4.35
C ARG A 41 -20.80 -7.56 -5.72
N VAL A 42 -20.85 -6.48 -6.48
CA VAL A 42 -20.20 -6.34 -7.76
C VAL A 42 -19.34 -5.09 -7.78
N TYR A 43 -18.19 -5.22 -8.44
CA TYR A 43 -17.18 -4.18 -8.52
C TYR A 43 -16.89 -3.87 -9.98
N THR A 44 -16.54 -2.62 -10.24
CA THR A 44 -16.11 -2.16 -11.54
C THR A 44 -14.59 -2.28 -11.65
N GLU A 45 -14.06 -2.19 -12.87
CA GLU A 45 -12.61 -2.07 -13.09
C GLU A 45 -12.00 -0.88 -12.32
N TYR A 46 -12.72 0.24 -12.28
CA TYR A 46 -12.31 1.42 -11.53
C TYR A 46 -12.19 1.15 -10.03
N ASP A 47 -13.12 0.38 -9.44
CA ASP A 47 -13.05 0.00 -8.03
C ASP A 47 -11.81 -0.86 -7.76
N VAL A 48 -11.46 -1.76 -8.68
CA VAL A 48 -10.27 -2.62 -8.56
C VAL A 48 -8.99 -1.79 -8.63
N GLU A 49 -8.87 -0.88 -9.61
CA GLU A 49 -7.72 0.02 -9.71
C GLU A 49 -7.58 0.89 -8.46
N TRP A 50 -8.69 1.41 -7.95
CA TRP A 50 -8.72 2.17 -6.70
C TRP A 50 -8.25 1.35 -5.49
N LEU A 51 -8.70 0.11 -5.37
CA LEU A 51 -8.29 -0.81 -4.30
C LEU A 51 -6.79 -1.15 -4.39
N VAL A 52 -6.25 -1.35 -5.60
CA VAL A 52 -4.81 -1.54 -5.81
C VAL A 52 -4.02 -0.32 -5.31
N ASN A 53 -4.50 0.90 -5.59
CA ASN A 53 -3.89 2.13 -5.09
C ASN A 53 -3.96 2.19 -3.56
N CYS A 54 -5.10 1.89 -2.95
CA CYS A 54 -5.25 1.85 -1.49
C CYS A 54 -4.29 0.84 -0.83
N THR A 55 -4.10 -0.33 -1.44
CA THR A 55 -3.12 -1.32 -0.96
C THR A 55 -1.70 -0.76 -1.02
N LYS A 56 -1.31 -0.07 -2.10
CA LYS A 56 0.01 0.57 -2.22
C LYS A 56 0.20 1.74 -1.25
N PHE A 57 -0.82 2.58 -1.04
CA PHE A 57 -0.77 3.65 -0.04
C PHE A 57 -0.55 3.08 1.36
N ARG A 58 -1.31 2.05 1.73
CA ARG A 58 -1.13 1.39 3.03
C ARG A 58 0.24 0.74 3.16
N ALA A 59 0.71 0.03 2.14
CA ALA A 59 2.01 -0.64 2.15
C ALA A 59 3.18 0.35 2.27
N SER A 60 3.03 1.56 1.71
CA SER A 60 4.00 2.65 1.86
C SER A 60 3.85 3.44 3.17
N GLY A 61 3.00 2.98 4.09
CA GLY A 61 2.86 3.58 5.42
C GLY A 61 1.84 4.72 5.52
N MET A 62 1.04 4.98 4.48
CA MET A 62 0.00 6.01 4.55
C MET A 62 -1.05 5.61 5.62
N PRO A 63 -1.36 6.49 6.59
CA PRO A 63 -2.38 6.19 7.59
C PRO A 63 -3.75 5.95 6.95
N LEU A 64 -4.52 4.99 7.49
CA LEU A 64 -5.87 4.71 7.00
C LEU A 64 -6.79 5.94 7.06
N ALA A 65 -6.59 6.82 8.03
CA ALA A 65 -7.33 8.08 8.14
C ALA A 65 -7.08 8.98 6.91
N THR A 66 -5.84 9.10 6.45
CA THR A 66 -5.46 9.87 5.26
C THR A 66 -5.99 9.23 3.98
N ILE A 67 -5.94 7.89 3.87
CA ILE A 67 -6.55 7.18 2.73
C ILE A 67 -8.06 7.43 2.69
N ARG A 68 -8.73 7.43 3.86
CA ARG A 68 -10.17 7.73 3.95
C ARG A 68 -10.49 9.16 3.52
N GLU A 69 -9.70 10.13 3.96
CA GLU A 69 -9.83 11.53 3.53
C GLU A 69 -9.65 11.66 2.03
N PHE A 70 -8.64 10.99 1.46
CA PHE A 70 -8.41 10.99 0.02
C PHE A 70 -9.57 10.34 -0.74
N ALA A 71 -10.09 9.20 -0.27
CA ALA A 71 -11.27 8.56 -0.85
C ALA A 71 -12.50 9.47 -0.85
N GLU A 72 -12.69 10.25 0.23
CA GLU A 72 -13.78 11.22 0.33
C GLU A 72 -13.61 12.37 -0.67
N LEU A 73 -12.40 12.92 -0.81
CA LEU A 73 -12.12 13.94 -1.82
C LEU A 73 -12.38 13.41 -3.23
N VAL A 74 -12.03 12.14 -3.52
CA VAL A 74 -12.33 11.49 -4.80
C VAL A 74 -13.84 11.37 -5.02
N ARG A 75 -14.61 10.94 -4.00
CA ARG A 75 -16.08 10.87 -4.05
C ARG A 75 -16.75 12.21 -4.36
N GLN A 76 -16.21 13.30 -3.83
CA GLN A 76 -16.74 14.65 -4.07
C GLN A 76 -16.61 15.12 -5.53
N GLY A 77 -15.84 14.41 -6.36
CA GLY A 77 -15.68 14.75 -7.77
C GLY A 77 -14.72 15.93 -8.00
N PRO A 78 -14.72 16.52 -9.20
CA PRO A 78 -13.78 17.57 -9.59
C PRO A 78 -13.89 18.85 -8.75
N GLY A 79 -12.83 19.66 -8.75
CA GLY A 79 -12.78 20.97 -8.07
C GLY A 79 -12.10 20.97 -6.70
N ASN A 80 -11.49 19.85 -6.30
CA ASN A 80 -10.70 19.73 -5.07
C ASN A 80 -9.29 19.15 -5.31
N GLU A 81 -8.78 19.27 -6.53
CA GLU A 81 -7.52 18.70 -6.99
C GLU A 81 -6.32 19.19 -6.17
N GLU A 82 -6.33 20.45 -5.73
CA GLU A 82 -5.27 21.00 -4.88
C GLU A 82 -5.19 20.29 -3.52
N LYS A 83 -6.33 19.95 -2.92
CA LYS A 83 -6.37 19.21 -1.64
C LYS A 83 -5.85 17.79 -1.83
N ARG A 84 -6.29 17.11 -2.89
CA ARG A 84 -5.82 15.78 -3.28
C ARG A 84 -4.31 15.77 -3.49
N LEU A 85 -3.80 16.76 -4.23
CA LEU A 85 -2.37 16.92 -4.49
C LEU A 85 -1.60 17.16 -3.20
N GLY A 86 -2.13 17.98 -2.28
CA GLY A 86 -1.54 18.23 -0.97
C GLY A 86 -1.34 16.95 -0.16
N LEU A 87 -2.38 16.11 -0.05
CA LEU A 87 -2.27 14.82 0.66
C LEU A 87 -1.22 13.89 0.02
N LEU A 88 -1.22 13.80 -1.31
CA LEU A 88 -0.26 12.94 -2.01
C LEU A 88 1.18 13.47 -1.91
N ARG A 89 1.40 14.78 -1.95
CA ARG A 89 2.72 15.38 -1.77
C ARG A 89 3.26 15.16 -0.35
N ALA A 90 2.45 15.39 0.67
CA ALA A 90 2.85 15.15 2.05
C ALA A 90 3.26 13.69 2.29
N HIS A 91 2.50 12.74 1.74
CA HIS A 91 2.88 11.32 1.80
C HIS A 91 4.09 10.99 0.93
N GLN A 92 4.23 11.62 -0.24
CA GLN A 92 5.39 11.45 -1.11
C GLN A 92 6.68 11.83 -0.38
N ASP A 93 6.68 12.95 0.35
CA ASP A 93 7.85 13.39 1.11
C ASP A 93 8.15 12.42 2.27
N THR A 94 7.12 11.97 2.99
CA THR A 94 7.27 10.91 4.03
C THR A 94 7.91 9.65 3.47
N VAL A 95 7.50 9.21 2.27
CA VAL A 95 8.06 8.02 1.62
C VAL A 95 9.50 8.26 1.18
N ARG A 96 9.85 9.45 0.68
CA ARG A 96 11.23 9.80 0.31
C ARG A 96 12.16 9.75 1.51
N ASP A 97 11.74 10.32 2.64
CA ASP A 97 12.52 10.31 3.87
C ASP A 97 12.75 8.87 4.35
N ARG A 98 11.70 8.04 4.34
CA ARG A 98 11.80 6.60 4.66
C ARG A 98 12.77 5.85 3.74
N ILE A 99 12.76 6.17 2.43
CA ILE A 99 13.68 5.54 1.47
C ILE A 99 15.12 5.93 1.80
N ALA A 100 15.39 7.20 2.12
CA ALA A 100 16.72 7.66 2.49
C ALA A 100 17.21 6.94 3.77
N GLU A 101 16.38 6.90 4.82
CA GLU A 101 16.70 6.19 6.07
C GLU A 101 17.00 4.70 5.84
N LEU A 102 16.19 4.03 5.02
CA LEU A 102 16.38 2.62 4.70
C LEU A 102 17.63 2.38 3.84
N ALA A 103 17.97 3.31 2.95
CA ALA A 103 19.19 3.23 2.16
C ALA A 103 20.44 3.32 3.06
N ASP A 104 20.46 4.26 4.01
CA ASP A 104 21.55 4.40 4.99
C ASP A 104 21.69 3.14 5.85
N CYS A 105 20.56 2.57 6.29
CA CYS A 105 20.55 1.30 7.03
C CYS A 105 21.10 0.14 6.18
N LEU A 106 20.71 0.08 4.91
CA LEU A 106 21.15 -0.95 3.98
C LEU A 106 22.66 -0.88 3.71
N GLU A 107 23.24 0.33 3.65
CA GLU A 107 24.69 0.49 3.50
C GLU A 107 25.44 -0.15 4.69
N LEU A 108 25.01 0.16 5.92
CA LEU A 108 25.59 -0.44 7.13
C LEU A 108 25.47 -1.97 7.12
N ILE A 109 24.28 -2.49 6.80
CA ILE A 109 24.02 -3.93 6.74
C ILE A 109 24.91 -4.59 5.68
N SER A 110 25.01 -4.00 4.48
CA SER A 110 25.83 -4.51 3.39
C SER A 110 27.30 -4.61 3.80
N ARG A 111 27.86 -3.55 4.40
CA ARG A 111 29.23 -3.56 4.92
C ARG A 111 29.44 -4.65 5.97
N LYS A 112 28.46 -4.87 6.85
CA LYS A 112 28.55 -5.95 7.85
C LYS A 112 28.54 -7.32 7.17
N VAL A 113 27.66 -7.54 6.20
CA VAL A 113 27.60 -8.78 5.43
C VAL A 113 28.96 -9.09 4.80
N GLU A 114 29.58 -8.12 4.11
CA GLU A 114 30.90 -8.30 3.49
C GLU A 114 31.99 -8.74 4.49
N VAL A 115 32.04 -8.08 5.66
CA VAL A 115 32.99 -8.44 6.73
C VAL A 115 32.78 -9.88 7.19
N TYR A 116 31.53 -10.28 7.45
CA TYR A 116 31.24 -11.63 7.90
C TYR A 116 31.53 -12.67 6.80
N GLU A 117 31.23 -12.38 5.53
CA GLU A 117 31.56 -13.25 4.40
C GLU A 117 33.08 -13.48 4.29
N GLU A 118 33.90 -12.44 4.44
CA GLU A 118 35.37 -12.55 4.44
C GLU A 118 35.88 -13.43 5.58
N HIS A 119 35.37 -13.23 6.80
CA HIS A 119 35.78 -14.03 7.96
C HIS A 119 35.36 -15.50 7.85
N VAL A 120 34.16 -15.77 7.33
CA VAL A 120 33.67 -17.12 7.06
C VAL A 120 34.54 -17.80 5.99
N ALA A 121 34.83 -17.12 4.88
CA ALA A 121 35.66 -17.66 3.81
C ALA A 121 37.08 -17.99 4.27
N ARG A 122 37.64 -17.20 5.19
CA ARG A 122 38.98 -17.41 5.77
C ARG A 122 39.01 -18.39 6.94
N GLY A 123 37.86 -18.86 7.42
CA GLY A 123 37.79 -19.68 8.65
C GLY A 123 38.24 -18.95 9.91
N THR A 124 38.13 -17.62 9.94
CA THR A 124 38.59 -16.76 11.06
C THR A 124 37.42 -16.21 11.89
N ALA A 125 36.24 -16.81 11.77
CA ALA A 125 35.03 -16.34 12.45
C ALA A 125 35.18 -16.27 13.99
N ASP A 126 35.99 -17.15 14.59
CA ASP A 126 36.24 -17.14 16.04
C ASP A 126 36.95 -15.87 16.54
N ALA A 127 37.63 -15.14 15.65
CA ALA A 127 38.33 -13.90 15.99
C ALA A 127 37.40 -12.67 16.05
N LEU A 128 36.14 -12.79 15.60
CA LEU A 128 35.17 -11.69 15.61
C LEU A 128 34.64 -11.33 17.00
N TRP A 129 34.84 -12.21 17.99
CA TRP A 129 34.25 -12.12 19.33
C TRP A 129 35.28 -11.97 20.45
N ARG A 130 36.56 -11.76 20.10
CA ARG A 130 37.64 -11.44 21.05
C ARG A 130 37.94 -9.95 21.01
#